data_AF-A0A834YMX4-F1
#
_entry.id   AF-A0A834YMX4-F1
#
_cell.length_a   1.000
_cell.length_b   1.000
_cell.length_c   1.000
_cell.angle_alpha   90.00
_cell.angle_beta   90.00
_cell.angle_gamma   90.00
#
_symmetry.space_group_name_H-M   'P 1'
#
loop_
_entity.id
_entity.type
_entity.pdbx_description
1 polymer ?
#
loop_
_entity_poly.entity_id
_entity_poly.type
_entity_poly.pdbx_seq_one_letter_code
_entity_poly.pdbx_strand_id
1 'polypeptide(L)'
;MYRSVASATIRGGSPTDNGEYVVGLDQVPCWSDTEQRSSLAYEKEDPSFPNSYFLDPLTSSSATESSGNGIMSRFPVDPGINSKIYLWRGNPWNLEVDAVVNSTNENLDEAQSSPGLHAAAGPDLVEECATLGGCRTGMAKFTNAYDLPARRVIHTVGPKYAVKYHTAAENALSHCYRSCLELLIENGLQSIAMGCIYTEAKNYPREPAAHVAIRTVRRFLEKQKDKVTAVVFCTTTSSDTEIYKRLLPLYFPRDKHEEEVALSKLPADVGDENGETIIDERKIRIKPLPAITKTVPEPPTATVELPISDVGLTMRRNSSHLDSYLDPAFMSFIKDPDQRRKEKWEKAAQAQSGWSCAKLLGLGDLGGPPLSAAEEYSLHSRYLVKANSLNLSEIAEMKIVYRGGVDSEGRPVMVVVGAHFLLRCLDLERFVLYVVKVCILWLG
;
A
#
# COMPACT_ATOMS: atom_id res chain seq x y z
N MET A 1 -55.71 -32.09 8.64
CA MET A 1 -54.53 -31.65 9.43
C MET A 1 -53.33 -31.62 8.50
N TYR A 2 -53.00 -30.45 7.93
CA TYR A 2 -51.69 -30.21 7.30
C TYR A 2 -51.33 -28.73 7.53
N ARG A 3 -50.15 -28.51 8.11
CA ARG A 3 -49.58 -27.20 8.48
C ARG A 3 -49.26 -26.37 7.24
N SER A 4 -49.66 -25.10 7.24
CA SER A 4 -49.16 -24.08 6.32
C SER A 4 -47.95 -23.39 6.94
N VAL A 5 -46.87 -23.29 6.17
CA VAL A 5 -45.64 -22.57 6.47
C VAL A 5 -45.92 -21.06 6.39
N ALA A 6 -45.43 -20.30 7.37
CA ALA A 6 -45.62 -18.85 7.42
C ALA A 6 -44.73 -18.15 6.38
N SER A 7 -45.36 -17.28 5.61
CA SER A 7 -44.78 -16.42 4.56
C SER A 7 -43.79 -15.42 5.13
N ALA A 8 -42.75 -15.14 4.32
CA ALA A 8 -41.77 -14.09 4.52
C ALA A 8 -42.46 -12.73 4.78
N THR A 9 -42.04 -12.08 5.87
CA THR A 9 -42.46 -10.72 6.21
C THR A 9 -41.73 -9.75 5.29
N ILE A 10 -42.48 -9.07 4.42
CA ILE A 10 -42.03 -7.90 3.67
C ILE A 10 -41.68 -6.82 4.70
N ARG A 11 -40.39 -6.52 4.88
CA ARG A 11 -39.92 -5.35 5.64
C ARG A 11 -40.12 -4.11 4.77
N GLY A 12 -41.32 -3.54 4.81
CA GLY A 12 -41.54 -2.14 4.42
C GLY A 12 -41.25 -1.26 5.64
N GLY A 13 -40.10 -0.59 5.64
CA GLY A 13 -39.82 0.47 6.60
C GLY A 13 -40.76 1.66 6.35
N SER A 14 -41.38 2.17 7.41
CA SER A 14 -42.13 3.43 7.40
C SER A 14 -41.17 4.60 7.15
N PRO A 15 -41.62 5.71 6.52
CA PRO A 15 -40.76 6.87 6.28
C PRO A 15 -40.24 7.39 7.62
N THR A 16 -38.92 7.52 7.74
CA THR A 16 -38.31 8.27 8.84
C THR A 16 -38.66 9.74 8.68
N ASP A 17 -38.98 10.40 9.79
CA ASP A 17 -39.50 11.77 9.91
C ASP A 17 -38.50 12.88 9.44
N ASN A 18 -37.44 12.48 8.73
CA ASN A 18 -36.32 13.31 8.33
C ASN A 18 -36.16 13.41 6.80
N GLY A 19 -37.21 13.30 5.99
CA GLY A 19 -37.21 13.76 4.59
C GLY A 19 -36.13 13.22 3.63
N GLU A 20 -35.32 12.23 4.01
CA GLU A 20 -34.33 11.60 3.15
C GLU A 20 -34.97 10.40 2.44
N TYR A 21 -35.07 10.51 1.10
CA TYR A 21 -35.67 9.49 0.26
C TYR A 21 -34.69 8.33 0.07
N VAL A 22 -35.17 7.09 0.27
CA VAL A 22 -34.45 5.87 -0.12
C VAL A 22 -34.35 5.85 -1.65
N VAL A 23 -33.15 5.61 -2.16
CA VAL A 23 -32.84 5.57 -3.59
C VAL A 23 -32.51 4.14 -4.00
N GLY A 24 -33.33 3.57 -4.87
CA GLY A 24 -33.07 2.26 -5.48
C GLY A 24 -31.93 2.36 -6.49
N LEU A 25 -31.18 1.27 -6.67
CA LEU A 25 -30.08 1.21 -7.63
C LEU A 25 -30.54 1.44 -9.08
N ASP A 26 -31.80 1.13 -9.39
CA ASP A 26 -32.46 1.38 -10.68
C ASP A 26 -32.65 2.88 -11.00
N GLN A 27 -32.63 3.74 -9.97
CA GLN A 27 -32.73 5.19 -10.13
C GLN A 27 -31.36 5.85 -10.34
N VAL A 28 -30.27 5.08 -10.18
CA VAL A 28 -28.90 5.58 -10.37
C VAL A 28 -28.43 5.24 -11.78
N PRO A 29 -27.96 6.22 -12.56
CA PRO A 29 -27.53 5.97 -13.94
C PRO A 29 -26.27 5.09 -13.96
N CYS A 30 -26.29 4.05 -14.79
CA CYS A 30 -25.14 3.19 -15.00
C CYS A 30 -24.11 3.90 -15.89
N TRP A 31 -22.82 3.63 -15.65
CA TRP A 31 -21.73 4.22 -16.43
C TRP A 31 -21.78 3.83 -17.91
N SER A 32 -22.31 2.64 -18.23
CA SER A 32 -22.50 2.18 -19.60
C SER A 32 -23.62 2.91 -20.36
N ASP A 33 -24.48 3.67 -19.66
CA ASP A 33 -25.64 4.29 -20.28
C ASP A 33 -25.24 5.50 -21.14
N THR A 34 -25.68 5.47 -22.40
CA THR A 34 -25.31 6.45 -23.44
C THR A 34 -25.68 7.90 -23.08
N GLU A 35 -26.64 8.12 -22.17
CA GLU A 35 -27.07 9.47 -21.79
C GLU A 35 -25.99 10.28 -21.03
N GLN A 36 -25.05 9.60 -20.36
CA GLN A 36 -23.90 10.28 -19.73
C GLN A 36 -22.91 10.87 -20.75
N ARG A 37 -23.07 10.59 -22.05
CA ARG A 37 -22.22 11.12 -23.12
C ARG A 37 -22.49 12.59 -23.43
N SER A 38 -23.74 13.05 -23.26
CA SER A 38 -24.17 14.40 -23.64
C SER A 38 -23.69 15.50 -22.69
N SER A 39 -23.41 15.17 -21.43
CA SER A 39 -22.82 16.10 -20.46
C SER A 39 -21.31 16.32 -20.63
N LEU A 40 -20.67 15.61 -21.56
CA LEU A 40 -19.23 15.68 -21.87
C LEU A 40 -18.96 16.36 -23.23
N ALA A 41 -19.94 17.06 -23.80
CA ALA A 41 -19.67 17.93 -24.94
C ALA A 41 -18.62 18.96 -24.51
N TYR A 42 -17.41 18.79 -25.05
CA TYR A 42 -16.25 19.66 -24.88
C TYR A 42 -16.66 21.11 -25.12
N GLU A 43 -16.95 21.84 -24.05
CA GLU A 43 -16.89 23.29 -24.09
C GLU A 43 -15.42 23.66 -24.24
N LYS A 44 -15.10 24.14 -25.45
CA LYS A 44 -13.92 24.90 -25.88
C LYS A 44 -13.04 25.37 -24.70
N GLU A 45 -11.84 24.81 -24.58
CA GLU A 45 -10.85 25.21 -23.58
C GLU A 45 -10.54 26.72 -23.68
N ASP A 46 -10.72 27.42 -22.56
CA ASP A 46 -10.22 28.78 -22.31
C ASP A 46 -8.73 28.67 -21.86
N PRO A 47 -7.77 29.30 -22.55
CA PRO A 47 -6.33 29.06 -22.35
C PRO A 47 -5.73 29.72 -21.09
N SER A 48 -6.53 29.93 -20.04
CA SER A 48 -6.18 30.82 -18.93
C SER A 48 -6.06 30.11 -17.57
N PHE A 49 -5.48 28.90 -17.49
CA PHE A 49 -4.95 28.37 -16.23
C PHE A 49 -3.62 27.62 -16.43
N PRO A 50 -2.52 27.98 -15.73
CA PRO A 50 -1.23 27.32 -15.91
C PRO A 50 -1.21 25.93 -15.28
N ASN A 51 -0.96 24.91 -16.11
CA ASN A 51 -0.50 23.59 -15.69
C ASN A 51 0.89 23.72 -15.04
N SER A 52 0.96 23.74 -13.72
CA SER A 52 2.23 23.93 -13.02
C SER A 52 2.49 22.92 -11.91
N TYR A 53 2.26 21.62 -12.13
CA TYR A 53 2.82 20.59 -11.23
C TYR A 53 3.07 19.28 -11.96
N PHE A 54 3.87 19.27 -13.04
CA PHE A 54 4.73 18.15 -13.45
C PHE A 54 5.60 18.63 -14.62
N LEU A 55 6.76 19.20 -14.30
CA LEU A 55 7.85 19.39 -15.25
C LEU A 55 8.89 18.32 -14.94
N ASP A 56 9.00 17.33 -15.82
CA ASP A 56 10.09 16.35 -15.83
C ASP A 56 11.33 17.01 -16.47
N PRO A 57 12.50 17.09 -15.80
CA PRO A 57 13.66 17.80 -16.32
C PRO A 57 14.43 17.09 -17.45
N LEU A 58 13.99 15.95 -17.99
CA LEU A 58 14.84 15.14 -18.89
C LEU A 58 14.26 14.76 -20.26
N THR A 59 13.18 15.36 -20.75
CA THR A 59 12.75 15.13 -22.15
C THR A 59 13.32 16.17 -23.10
N SER A 60 14.59 16.01 -23.49
CA SER A 60 15.10 16.60 -24.74
C SER A 60 15.56 15.50 -25.71
N SER A 61 14.79 15.38 -26.79
CA SER A 61 15.16 14.87 -28.12
C SER A 61 15.88 13.52 -28.25
N SER A 62 15.18 12.54 -28.81
CA SER A 62 15.60 11.97 -30.10
C SER A 62 14.43 11.25 -30.76
N ALA A 63 14.07 11.74 -31.95
CA ALA A 63 13.09 11.13 -32.82
C ALA A 63 13.59 9.81 -33.40
N THR A 64 12.61 8.97 -33.75
CA THR A 64 12.65 7.83 -34.69
C THR A 64 13.58 6.67 -34.37
N GLU A 65 12.98 5.55 -33.95
CA GLU A 65 13.02 4.32 -34.76
C GLU A 65 11.78 3.45 -34.46
N SER A 66 11.02 3.16 -35.52
CA SER A 66 9.82 2.35 -35.52
C SER A 66 10.18 0.87 -35.33
N SER A 67 9.78 0.30 -34.19
CA SER A 67 9.62 -1.15 -34.03
C SER A 67 8.24 -1.41 -33.43
N GLY A 68 7.36 -2.01 -34.23
CA GLY A 68 5.97 -2.28 -33.90
C GLY A 68 5.84 -3.26 -32.75
N ASN A 69 5.66 -2.73 -31.55
CA ASN A 69 4.82 -3.33 -30.52
C ASN A 69 3.65 -2.38 -30.34
N GLY A 70 2.46 -2.75 -30.82
CA GLY A 70 1.26 -1.94 -30.62
C GLY A 70 1.12 -1.61 -29.14
N ILE A 71 1.04 -0.32 -28.81
CA ILE A 71 0.84 0.14 -27.43
C ILE A 71 -0.53 -0.42 -26.99
N MET A 72 -0.52 -1.51 -26.23
CA MET A 72 -1.74 -2.11 -25.72
C MET A 72 -2.33 -1.17 -24.67
N SER A 73 -3.64 -0.88 -24.79
CA SER A 73 -4.35 -0.10 -23.78
C SER A 73 -4.24 -0.79 -22.43
N ARG A 74 -3.90 0.01 -21.41
CA ARG A 74 -3.73 -0.45 -20.04
C ARG A 74 -5.04 -0.87 -19.38
N PHE A 75 -6.11 -0.22 -19.81
CA PHE A 75 -7.49 -0.43 -19.41
C PHE A 75 -8.33 -0.49 -20.70
N PRO A 76 -8.42 -1.65 -21.36
CA PRO A 76 -9.23 -1.78 -22.57
C PRO A 76 -10.72 -1.61 -22.24
N VAL A 77 -11.52 -1.29 -23.26
CA VAL A 77 -12.99 -1.30 -23.15
C VAL A 77 -13.47 -2.70 -22.74
N ASP A 78 -14.18 -2.80 -21.62
CA ASP A 78 -14.84 -4.03 -21.17
C ASP A 78 -16.30 -3.70 -20.78
N PRO A 79 -17.29 -4.01 -21.65
CA PRO A 79 -18.70 -3.76 -21.36
C PRO A 79 -19.22 -4.48 -20.11
N GLY A 80 -18.65 -5.65 -19.79
CA GLY A 80 -19.02 -6.42 -18.61
C GLY A 80 -18.55 -5.79 -17.30
N ILE A 81 -17.45 -5.03 -17.34
CA ILE A 81 -16.99 -4.22 -16.19
C ILE A 81 -17.76 -2.89 -16.16
N ASN A 82 -17.92 -2.22 -17.30
CA ASN A 82 -18.57 -0.91 -17.36
C ASN A 82 -20.02 -0.92 -16.88
N SER A 83 -20.76 -2.00 -17.15
CA SER A 83 -22.16 -2.20 -16.68
C SER A 83 -22.30 -2.37 -15.17
N LYS A 84 -21.18 -2.47 -14.44
CA LYS A 84 -21.16 -2.59 -12.96
C LYS A 84 -20.85 -1.28 -12.27
N ILE A 85 -20.46 -0.23 -13.00
CA ILE A 85 -20.06 1.04 -12.43
C ILE A 85 -21.20 2.03 -12.45
N TYR A 86 -21.38 2.75 -11.36
CA TYR A 86 -22.38 3.81 -11.21
C TYR A 86 -21.69 5.03 -10.59
N LEU A 87 -22.09 6.23 -11.03
CA LEU A 87 -21.67 7.49 -10.43
C LEU A 87 -22.91 8.22 -9.94
N TRP A 88 -22.96 8.51 -8.64
CA TRP A 88 -24.10 9.16 -8.03
C TRP A 88 -23.67 10.28 -7.10
N ARG A 89 -24.38 11.41 -7.17
CA ARG A 89 -24.15 12.53 -6.26
C ARG A 89 -25.15 12.45 -5.12
N GLY A 90 -24.70 11.97 -3.97
CA GLY A 90 -25.53 11.77 -2.79
C GLY A 90 -24.80 11.05 -1.66
N ASN A 91 -25.51 10.87 -0.56
CA ASN A 91 -25.00 10.19 0.63
C ASN A 91 -25.13 8.67 0.46
N PRO A 92 -24.04 7.88 0.56
CA PRO A 92 -24.06 6.44 0.30
C PRO A 92 -25.15 5.68 1.07
N TRP A 93 -25.45 6.09 2.31
CA TRP A 93 -26.41 5.42 3.19
C TRP A 93 -27.88 5.57 2.77
N ASN A 94 -28.20 6.40 1.78
CA ASN A 94 -29.55 6.50 1.24
C ASN A 94 -29.82 5.49 0.11
N LEU A 95 -28.79 4.74 -0.33
CA LEU A 95 -28.92 3.74 -1.39
C LEU A 95 -29.34 2.38 -0.86
N GLU A 96 -30.32 1.76 -1.53
CA GLU A 96 -30.69 0.36 -1.33
C GLU A 96 -29.68 -0.55 -2.05
N VAL A 97 -28.62 -0.92 -1.33
CA VAL A 97 -27.53 -1.82 -1.78
C VAL A 97 -27.17 -2.83 -0.70
N ASP A 98 -26.39 -3.86 -1.03
CA ASP A 98 -25.98 -4.85 -0.03
C ASP A 98 -25.06 -4.25 1.04
N ALA A 99 -24.13 -3.39 0.65
CA ALA A 99 -23.21 -2.74 1.59
C ALA A 99 -22.96 -1.26 1.29
N VAL A 100 -22.91 -0.45 2.34
CA VAL A 100 -22.47 0.95 2.28
C VAL A 100 -21.14 1.11 3.00
N VAL A 101 -20.22 1.88 2.43
CA VAL A 101 -18.90 2.11 3.05
C VAL A 101 -18.92 3.35 3.92
N ASN A 102 -18.57 3.20 5.19
CA ASN A 102 -18.27 4.29 6.11
C ASN A 102 -16.75 4.54 6.17
N SER A 103 -16.31 5.72 5.76
CA SER A 103 -14.94 6.19 6.04
C SER A 103 -14.88 6.77 7.44
N THR A 104 -14.03 6.19 8.28
CA THR A 104 -13.90 6.54 9.71
C THR A 104 -12.42 6.58 10.14
N ASN A 105 -12.18 6.50 11.46
CA ASN A 105 -10.87 6.46 12.11
C ASN A 105 -10.61 5.12 12.79
N GLU A 106 -9.43 5.00 13.42
CA GLU A 106 -8.98 3.75 14.03
C GLU A 106 -9.84 3.27 15.21
N ASN A 107 -10.59 4.16 15.84
CA ASN A 107 -11.49 3.85 16.95
C ASN A 107 -12.90 3.47 16.49
N LEU A 108 -13.22 3.63 15.20
CA LEU A 108 -14.57 3.46 14.64
C LEU A 108 -15.61 4.37 15.32
N ASP A 109 -15.18 5.58 15.70
CA ASP A 109 -16.06 6.54 16.35
C ASP A 109 -16.91 7.35 15.35
N GLU A 110 -18.01 7.91 15.85
CA GLU A 110 -18.91 8.74 15.06
C GLU A 110 -18.26 10.08 14.65
N ALA A 111 -17.39 10.64 15.51
CA ALA A 111 -16.84 11.98 15.34
C ALA A 111 -16.02 12.15 14.06
N GLN A 112 -15.40 11.08 13.55
CA GLN A 112 -14.67 11.09 12.29
C GLN A 112 -15.29 10.17 11.22
N SER A 113 -16.50 9.66 11.48
CA SER A 113 -17.27 8.94 10.48
C SER A 113 -17.90 9.89 9.47
N SER A 114 -18.43 9.33 8.37
CA SER A 114 -19.14 10.12 7.37
C SER A 114 -20.34 10.82 8.03
N PRO A 115 -20.44 12.17 7.99
CA PRO A 115 -21.43 12.91 8.76
C PRO A 115 -22.85 12.46 8.41
N GLY A 116 -23.61 12.02 9.40
CA GLY A 116 -25.01 11.58 9.22
C GLY A 116 -25.22 10.07 9.10
N LEU A 117 -24.19 9.26 8.84
CA LEU A 117 -24.36 7.80 8.72
C LEU A 117 -24.82 7.15 10.03
N HIS A 118 -24.23 7.54 11.17
CA HIS A 118 -24.65 7.03 12.48
C HIS A 118 -26.06 7.51 12.86
N ALA A 119 -26.38 8.77 12.56
CA ALA A 119 -27.72 9.31 12.78
C ALA A 119 -28.78 8.58 11.93
N ALA A 120 -28.45 8.20 10.70
CA ALA A 120 -29.33 7.46 9.81
C ALA A 120 -29.46 5.97 10.18
N ALA A 121 -28.38 5.34 10.68
CA ALA A 121 -28.40 3.93 11.06
C ALA A 121 -29.02 3.68 12.44
N GLY A 122 -29.02 4.68 13.33
CA GLY A 122 -29.50 4.54 14.70
C GLY A 122 -28.41 4.16 15.71
N PRO A 123 -28.74 4.19 17.02
CA PRO A 123 -27.77 4.05 18.11
C PRO A 123 -27.11 2.66 18.17
N ASP A 124 -27.80 1.62 17.72
CA ASP A 124 -27.30 0.24 17.76
C ASP A 124 -26.01 0.06 16.92
N LEU A 125 -25.83 0.88 15.87
CA LEU A 125 -24.58 0.88 15.09
C LEU A 125 -23.37 1.26 15.93
N VAL A 126 -23.53 2.22 16.85
CA VAL A 126 -22.45 2.67 17.73
C VAL A 126 -22.08 1.55 18.71
N GLU A 127 -23.08 0.84 19.24
CA GLU A 127 -22.86 -0.29 20.15
C GLU A 127 -22.08 -1.42 19.47
N GLU A 128 -22.46 -1.81 18.25
CA GLU A 128 -21.73 -2.84 17.50
C GLU A 128 -20.31 -2.39 17.13
N CYS A 129 -20.12 -1.13 16.69
CA CYS A 129 -18.79 -0.58 16.43
C CYS A 129 -17.86 -0.67 17.65
N ALA A 130 -18.38 -0.43 18.86
CA ALA A 130 -17.60 -0.55 20.09
C ALA A 130 -17.10 -1.98 20.37
N THR A 131 -17.81 -3.01 19.88
CA THR A 131 -17.40 -4.41 20.03
C THR A 131 -16.28 -4.84 19.06
N LEU A 132 -16.06 -4.08 17.97
CA LEU A 132 -15.10 -4.45 16.93
C LEU A 132 -13.63 -4.28 17.36
N GLY A 133 -13.34 -3.54 18.43
CA GLY A 133 -11.97 -3.32 18.91
C GLY A 133 -11.10 -2.48 17.96
N GLY A 134 -11.72 -1.51 17.26
CA GLY A 134 -11.04 -0.59 16.34
C GLY A 134 -10.70 -1.18 14.96
N CYS A 135 -10.11 -0.38 14.09
CA CYS A 135 -9.70 -0.79 12.74
C CYS A 135 -8.38 -0.12 12.35
N ARG A 136 -7.47 -0.85 11.69
CA ARG A 136 -6.19 -0.28 11.26
C ARG A 136 -6.37 0.52 9.97
N THR A 137 -5.56 1.55 9.77
CA THR A 137 -5.51 2.29 8.50
C THR A 137 -5.30 1.33 7.32
N GLY A 138 -6.09 1.50 6.26
CA GLY A 138 -6.09 0.61 5.10
C GLY A 138 -7.04 -0.58 5.23
N MET A 139 -7.35 -1.04 6.44
CA MET A 139 -8.21 -2.21 6.65
C MET A 139 -9.70 -1.83 6.66
N ALA A 140 -10.55 -2.84 6.58
CA ALA A 140 -11.99 -2.69 6.75
C ALA A 140 -12.57 -3.73 7.73
N LYS A 141 -13.73 -3.41 8.31
CA LYS A 141 -14.58 -4.30 9.13
C LYS A 141 -16.04 -4.06 8.76
N PHE A 142 -16.93 -5.02 9.03
CA PHE A 142 -18.35 -4.83 8.73
C PHE A 142 -19.22 -4.98 9.99
N THR A 143 -20.40 -4.38 9.94
CA THR A 143 -21.46 -4.41 10.96
C THR A 143 -22.82 -4.60 10.28
N ASN A 144 -23.88 -4.76 11.07
CA ASN A 144 -25.23 -4.61 10.56
C ASN A 144 -25.52 -3.14 10.19
N ALA A 145 -26.48 -2.93 9.29
CA ALA A 145 -26.83 -1.61 8.80
C ALA A 145 -28.03 -0.97 9.53
N TYR A 146 -28.71 -1.71 10.40
CA TYR A 146 -29.78 -1.22 11.26
C TYR A 146 -30.91 -0.53 10.49
N ASP A 147 -31.12 0.76 10.70
CA ASP A 147 -32.21 1.54 10.08
C ASP A 147 -31.88 1.98 8.66
N LEU A 148 -30.67 1.72 8.16
CA LEU A 148 -30.30 2.02 6.78
C LEU A 148 -31.01 1.10 5.78
N PRO A 149 -31.29 1.57 4.55
CA PRO A 149 -31.78 0.73 3.46
C PRO A 149 -30.77 -0.35 3.04
N ALA A 150 -29.49 -0.16 3.34
CA ALA A 150 -28.46 -1.15 3.06
C ALA A 150 -28.54 -2.36 4.00
N ARG A 151 -27.94 -3.50 3.62
CA ARG A 151 -27.95 -4.72 4.47
C ARG A 151 -26.80 -4.75 5.48
N ARG A 152 -25.66 -4.13 5.12
CA ARG A 152 -24.42 -4.08 5.91
C ARG A 152 -23.75 -2.71 5.79
N VAL A 153 -22.99 -2.34 6.81
CA VAL A 153 -22.05 -1.21 6.75
C VAL A 153 -20.64 -1.77 6.78
N ILE A 154 -19.79 -1.33 5.86
CA ILE A 154 -18.36 -1.64 5.84
C ILE A 154 -17.60 -0.40 6.29
N HIS A 155 -16.96 -0.48 7.45
CA HIS A 155 -16.15 0.57 8.03
C HIS A 155 -14.72 0.43 7.58
N THR A 156 -14.14 1.49 7.03
CA THR A 156 -12.73 1.51 6.63
C THR A 156 -12.02 2.78 7.08
N VAL A 157 -10.72 2.67 7.28
CA VAL A 157 -9.89 3.75 7.82
C VAL A 157 -8.94 4.28 6.75
N GLY A 158 -9.40 5.31 6.03
CA GLY A 158 -8.56 6.06 5.09
C GLY A 158 -7.34 6.72 5.76
N PRO A 159 -6.20 6.86 5.05
CA PRO A 159 -4.97 7.41 5.59
C PRO A 159 -5.02 8.93 5.77
N LYS A 160 -4.31 9.42 6.79
CA LYS A 160 -3.97 10.85 6.90
C LYS A 160 -2.84 11.17 5.94
N TYR A 161 -3.07 12.09 5.02
CA TYR A 161 -2.10 12.43 3.99
C TYR A 161 -1.05 13.41 4.52
N ALA A 162 0.21 13.08 4.23
CA ALA A 162 1.33 13.99 4.39
C ALA A 162 2.27 13.79 3.21
N VAL A 163 2.79 14.88 2.63
CA VAL A 163 3.65 14.84 1.43
C VAL A 163 4.84 13.87 1.60
N LYS A 164 5.46 13.85 2.79
CA LYS A 164 6.56 12.94 3.15
C LYS A 164 6.20 11.45 3.13
N TYR A 165 4.91 11.11 3.18
CA TYR A 165 4.38 9.75 3.20
C TYR A 165 3.41 9.48 2.04
N HIS A 166 3.51 10.23 0.94
CA HIS A 166 2.57 10.13 -0.19
C HIS A 166 2.40 8.69 -0.67
N THR A 167 3.48 7.93 -0.84
CA THR A 167 3.42 6.52 -1.31
C THR A 167 2.74 5.60 -0.30
N ALA A 168 2.97 5.82 1.00
CA ALA A 168 2.32 5.04 2.05
C ALA A 168 0.82 5.37 2.13
N ALA A 169 0.45 6.64 1.94
CA ALA A 169 -0.93 7.07 1.87
C ALA A 169 -1.63 6.49 0.64
N GLU A 170 -0.97 6.47 -0.52
CA GLU A 170 -1.52 5.87 -1.73
C GLU A 170 -1.78 4.36 -1.58
N ASN A 171 -0.80 3.61 -1.06
CA ASN A 171 -0.98 2.18 -0.80
C ASN A 171 -2.07 1.91 0.24
N ALA A 172 -2.12 2.69 1.32
CA ALA A 172 -3.16 2.54 2.34
C ALA A 172 -4.55 2.88 1.79
N LEU A 173 -4.68 3.90 0.93
CA LEU A 173 -5.95 4.25 0.30
C LEU A 173 -6.41 3.16 -0.67
N SER A 174 -5.50 2.62 -1.49
CA SER A 174 -5.80 1.46 -2.34
C SER A 174 -6.25 0.26 -1.50
N HIS A 175 -5.57 0.00 -0.38
CA HIS A 175 -5.96 -1.07 0.54
C HIS A 175 -7.36 -0.88 1.11
N CYS A 176 -7.79 0.34 1.43
CA CYS A 176 -9.15 0.60 1.91
C CYS A 176 -10.20 0.11 0.91
N TYR A 177 -10.10 0.53 -0.36
CA TYR A 177 -11.05 0.12 -1.40
C TYR A 177 -11.02 -1.39 -1.64
N ARG A 178 -9.83 -1.98 -1.66
CA ARG A 178 -9.67 -3.43 -1.86
C ARG A 178 -10.26 -4.24 -0.72
N SER A 179 -9.94 -3.90 0.53
CA SER A 179 -10.49 -4.60 1.70
C SER A 179 -12.00 -4.48 1.80
N CYS A 180 -12.59 -3.34 1.40
CA CYS A 180 -14.04 -3.21 1.31
C CYS A 180 -14.65 -4.19 0.29
N LEU A 181 -14.04 -4.30 -0.89
CA LEU A 181 -14.51 -5.20 -1.95
C LEU A 181 -14.26 -6.68 -1.63
N GLU A 182 -13.17 -7.00 -0.93
CA GLU A 182 -12.88 -8.35 -0.43
C GLU A 182 -13.94 -8.76 0.60
N LEU A 183 -14.22 -7.91 1.60
CA LEU A 183 -15.26 -8.17 2.61
C LEU A 183 -16.65 -8.31 1.99
N LEU A 184 -16.96 -7.53 0.95
CA LEU A 184 -18.22 -7.65 0.21
C LEU A 184 -18.39 -9.08 -0.31
N ILE A 185 -17.39 -9.60 -1.01
CA ILE A 185 -17.40 -10.93 -1.61
C ILE A 185 -17.41 -12.02 -0.54
N GLU A 186 -16.57 -11.90 0.50
CA GLU A 186 -16.47 -12.88 1.59
C GLU A 186 -17.80 -13.09 2.32
N ASN A 187 -18.64 -12.05 2.38
CA ASN A 187 -19.96 -12.11 3.02
C ASN A 187 -21.10 -12.43 2.04
N GLY A 188 -20.79 -12.79 0.79
CA GLY A 188 -21.80 -13.15 -0.22
C GLY A 188 -22.67 -11.98 -0.68
N LEU A 189 -22.17 -10.75 -0.53
CA LEU A 189 -22.81 -9.52 -0.97
C LEU A 189 -22.32 -9.17 -2.39
N GLN A 190 -23.11 -8.41 -3.16
CA GLN A 190 -22.81 -8.18 -4.57
C GLN A 190 -22.83 -6.70 -4.98
N SER A 191 -23.51 -5.85 -4.22
CA SER A 191 -23.63 -4.42 -4.51
C SER A 191 -23.05 -3.55 -3.39
N ILE A 192 -22.24 -2.56 -3.75
CA ILE A 192 -21.56 -1.69 -2.79
C ILE A 192 -21.65 -0.21 -3.18
N ALA A 193 -21.97 0.65 -2.21
CA ALA A 193 -21.91 2.10 -2.36
C ALA A 193 -20.74 2.67 -1.55
N MET A 194 -19.85 3.41 -2.21
CA MET A 194 -18.62 3.92 -1.61
C MET A 194 -18.51 5.42 -1.81
N GLY A 195 -18.37 6.16 -0.71
CA GLY A 195 -18.02 7.57 -0.74
C GLY A 195 -16.53 7.84 -0.98
N CYS A 196 -16.16 9.11 -1.08
CA CYS A 196 -14.76 9.53 -1.08
C CYS A 196 -14.11 9.22 0.29
N ILE A 197 -13.33 8.13 0.39
CA ILE A 197 -12.64 7.73 1.63
C ILE A 197 -11.61 8.79 2.09
N TYR A 198 -11.14 9.61 1.15
CA TYR A 198 -10.15 10.67 1.30
C TYR A 198 -10.77 12.03 1.67
N THR A 199 -11.52 12.07 2.77
CA THR A 199 -12.21 13.29 3.24
C THR A 199 -11.26 14.47 3.47
N GLU A 200 -11.78 15.70 3.43
CA GLU A 200 -11.01 16.93 3.70
C GLU A 200 -10.22 16.87 5.02
N ALA A 201 -10.80 16.29 6.07
CA ALA A 201 -10.14 16.09 7.36
C ALA A 201 -8.82 15.28 7.29
N LYS A 202 -8.63 14.50 6.22
CA LYS A 202 -7.44 13.68 5.98
C LYS A 202 -6.40 14.37 5.10
N ASN A 203 -6.66 15.59 4.63
CA ASN A 203 -5.76 16.42 3.81
C ASN A 203 -5.22 15.74 2.53
N TYR A 204 -5.91 14.73 2.01
CA TYR A 204 -5.49 14.02 0.81
C TYR A 204 -5.90 14.82 -0.43
N PRO A 205 -4.99 15.10 -1.38
CA PRO A 205 -5.34 15.72 -2.66
C PRO A 205 -6.44 14.94 -3.40
N ARG A 206 -7.57 15.60 -3.70
CA ARG A 206 -8.79 14.95 -4.23
C ARG A 206 -8.55 14.18 -5.53
N GLU A 207 -7.90 14.80 -6.52
CA GLU A 207 -7.69 14.19 -7.83
C GLU A 207 -6.71 12.99 -7.80
N PRO A 208 -5.53 13.08 -7.16
CA PRO A 208 -4.69 11.90 -6.93
C PRO A 208 -5.41 10.78 -6.18
N ALA A 209 -6.25 11.11 -5.19
CA ALA A 209 -7.01 10.10 -4.45
C ALA A 209 -8.09 9.42 -5.31
N ALA A 210 -8.75 10.18 -6.18
CA ALA A 210 -9.74 9.65 -7.12
C ALA A 210 -9.08 8.69 -8.13
N HIS A 211 -7.88 9.01 -8.63
CA HIS A 211 -7.09 8.07 -9.44
C HIS A 211 -6.88 6.73 -8.73
N VAL A 212 -6.47 6.75 -7.45
CA VAL A 212 -6.26 5.54 -6.65
C VAL A 212 -7.55 4.75 -6.46
N ALA A 213 -8.66 5.43 -6.13
CA ALA A 213 -9.97 4.82 -5.94
C ALA A 213 -10.44 4.09 -7.20
N ILE A 214 -10.52 4.82 -8.32
CA ILE A 214 -11.04 4.34 -9.60
C ILE A 214 -10.16 3.20 -10.13
N ARG A 215 -8.83 3.37 -10.08
CA ARG A 215 -7.88 2.35 -10.50
C ARG A 215 -8.02 1.06 -9.71
N THR A 216 -8.10 1.16 -8.38
CA THR A 216 -8.19 -0.02 -7.50
C THR A 216 -9.46 -0.82 -7.80
N VAL A 217 -10.60 -0.13 -7.94
CA VAL A 217 -11.88 -0.76 -8.31
C VAL A 217 -11.78 -1.41 -9.70
N ARG A 218 -11.19 -0.73 -10.69
CA ARG A 218 -11.00 -1.27 -12.04
C ARG A 218 -10.21 -2.58 -12.01
N ARG A 219 -9.04 -2.59 -11.36
CA ARG A 219 -8.19 -3.78 -11.24
C ARG A 219 -8.85 -4.91 -10.47
N PHE A 220 -9.62 -4.58 -9.44
CA PHE A 220 -10.37 -5.57 -8.68
C PHE A 220 -11.43 -6.26 -9.55
N LEU A 221 -12.20 -5.47 -10.32
CA LEU A 221 -13.24 -5.99 -11.20
C LEU A 221 -12.67 -6.82 -12.36
N GLU A 222 -11.48 -6.48 -12.89
CA GLU A 222 -10.79 -7.32 -13.88
C GLU A 222 -10.56 -8.76 -13.39
N LYS A 223 -10.42 -8.95 -12.06
CA LYS A 223 -10.20 -10.25 -11.43
C LYS A 223 -11.49 -10.93 -10.93
N GLN A 224 -12.47 -10.15 -10.47
CA GLN A 224 -13.63 -10.65 -9.72
C GLN A 224 -14.99 -10.15 -10.23
N LYS A 225 -15.10 -9.71 -11.50
CA LYS A 225 -16.34 -9.12 -12.05
C LYS A 225 -17.59 -9.99 -11.87
N ASP A 226 -17.47 -11.32 -11.88
CA ASP A 226 -18.63 -12.21 -11.77
C ASP A 226 -19.27 -12.23 -10.38
N LYS A 227 -18.55 -11.76 -9.35
CA LYS A 227 -19.01 -11.76 -7.95
C LYS A 227 -19.63 -10.44 -7.50
N VAL A 228 -19.43 -9.37 -8.28
CA VAL A 228 -19.89 -8.02 -7.96
C VAL A 228 -20.90 -7.59 -9.01
N THR A 229 -22.11 -7.20 -8.61
CA THR A 229 -23.16 -6.71 -9.52
C THR A 229 -23.09 -5.21 -9.72
N ALA A 230 -22.77 -4.44 -8.68
CA ALA A 230 -22.72 -2.99 -8.77
C ALA A 230 -21.71 -2.37 -7.80
N VAL A 231 -20.98 -1.37 -8.28
CA VAL A 231 -20.12 -0.48 -7.49
C VAL A 231 -20.55 0.96 -7.76
N VAL A 232 -21.08 1.61 -6.74
CA VAL A 232 -21.56 2.99 -6.82
C VAL A 232 -20.53 3.93 -6.20
N PHE A 233 -19.89 4.76 -7.02
CA PHE A 233 -19.10 5.89 -6.55
C PHE A 233 -20.04 7.02 -6.14
N CYS A 234 -20.08 7.31 -4.84
CA CYS A 234 -20.93 8.34 -4.26
C CYS A 234 -20.11 9.60 -4.00
N THR A 235 -20.45 10.71 -4.65
CA THR A 235 -19.83 12.01 -4.43
C THR A 235 -20.78 12.94 -3.70
N THR A 236 -20.29 13.71 -2.74
CA THR A 236 -21.12 14.71 -2.02
C THR A 236 -20.91 16.11 -2.59
N THR A 237 -19.66 16.45 -2.93
CA THR A 237 -19.30 17.74 -3.51
C THR A 237 -19.44 17.76 -5.03
N SER A 238 -19.71 18.93 -5.60
CA SER A 238 -19.66 19.12 -7.06
C SER A 238 -18.24 18.93 -7.59
N SER A 239 -17.23 19.39 -6.83
CA SER A 239 -15.82 19.24 -7.21
C SER A 239 -15.42 17.77 -7.37
N ASP A 240 -15.82 16.88 -6.45
CA ASP A 240 -15.53 15.45 -6.59
C ASP A 240 -16.29 14.85 -7.77
N THR A 241 -17.56 15.22 -7.96
CA THR A 241 -18.35 14.75 -9.11
C THR A 241 -17.65 15.05 -10.44
N GLU A 242 -17.14 16.27 -10.62
CA GLU A 242 -16.43 16.65 -11.86
C GLU A 242 -15.08 15.94 -12.00
N ILE A 243 -14.37 15.69 -10.89
CA ILE A 243 -13.16 14.85 -10.91
C ILE A 243 -13.51 13.43 -11.39
N TYR A 244 -14.52 12.77 -10.81
CA TYR A 244 -14.92 11.43 -11.21
C TYR A 244 -15.39 11.36 -12.66
N LYS A 245 -16.20 12.32 -13.13
CA LYS A 245 -16.64 12.39 -14.54
C LYS A 245 -15.47 12.46 -15.52
N ARG A 246 -14.42 13.21 -15.19
CA ARG A 246 -13.22 13.35 -16.02
C ARG A 246 -12.32 12.11 -15.98
N LEU A 247 -12.24 11.45 -14.83
CA LEU A 247 -11.33 10.32 -14.62
C LEU A 247 -11.92 8.96 -14.99
N LEU A 248 -13.23 8.74 -14.82
CA LEU A 248 -13.88 7.46 -15.12
C LEU A 248 -13.64 6.99 -16.57
N PRO A 249 -13.72 7.83 -17.63
CA PRO A 249 -13.41 7.40 -19.00
C PRO A 249 -11.98 6.90 -19.19
N LEU A 250 -11.03 7.33 -18.36
CA LEU A 250 -9.63 6.92 -18.45
C LEU A 250 -9.43 5.47 -17.97
N TYR A 251 -10.22 5.04 -16.98
CA TYR A 251 -10.11 3.71 -16.37
C TYR A 251 -11.21 2.75 -16.81
N PHE A 252 -12.35 3.28 -17.23
CA PHE A 252 -13.54 2.56 -17.70
C PHE A 252 -13.97 3.13 -19.06
N PRO A 253 -13.11 3.07 -20.10
CA PRO A 253 -13.47 3.60 -21.40
C PRO A 253 -14.69 2.87 -21.95
N ARG A 254 -15.64 3.62 -22.48
CA ARG A 254 -16.92 3.13 -23.03
C ARG A 254 -16.80 2.75 -24.49
N ASP A 255 -15.88 3.39 -25.21
CA ASP A 255 -15.60 3.15 -26.61
C ASP A 255 -14.09 3.25 -26.93
N LYS A 256 -13.74 2.94 -28.18
CA LYS A 256 -12.34 2.95 -28.63
C LYS A 256 -11.72 4.35 -28.63
N HIS A 257 -12.52 5.41 -28.75
CA HIS A 257 -12.02 6.77 -28.71
C HIS A 257 -11.63 7.16 -27.29
N GLU A 258 -12.45 6.84 -26.29
CA GLU A 258 -12.10 7.03 -24.87
C GLU A 258 -10.86 6.20 -24.49
N GLU A 259 -10.74 4.97 -25.01
CA GLU A 259 -9.57 4.12 -24.81
C GLU A 259 -8.27 4.76 -25.36
N GLU A 260 -8.34 5.40 -26.53
CA GLU A 260 -7.22 6.14 -27.12
C GLU A 260 -6.88 7.42 -26.36
N VAL A 261 -7.89 8.17 -25.91
CA VAL A 261 -7.69 9.34 -25.05
C VAL A 261 -7.05 8.93 -23.72
N ALA A 262 -7.48 7.81 -23.13
CA ALA A 262 -6.92 7.26 -21.89
C ALA A 262 -5.42 6.94 -22.04
N LEU A 263 -5.02 6.36 -23.16
CA LEU A 263 -3.63 6.06 -23.49
C LEU A 263 -2.74 7.31 -23.49
N SER A 264 -3.26 8.47 -23.93
CA SER A 264 -2.51 9.73 -23.95
C SER A 264 -2.43 10.44 -22.60
N LYS A 265 -3.46 10.26 -21.74
CA LYS A 265 -3.61 11.01 -20.48
C LYS A 265 -3.10 10.26 -19.25
N LEU A 266 -3.08 8.93 -19.27
CA LEU A 266 -2.58 8.13 -18.16
C LEU A 266 -1.05 7.98 -18.23
N PRO A 267 -0.33 8.08 -17.09
CA PRO A 267 1.10 7.84 -17.06
C PRO A 267 1.44 6.38 -17.43
N ALA A 268 2.69 6.14 -17.85
CA ALA A 268 3.15 4.80 -18.21
C ALA A 268 3.12 3.82 -17.02
N ASP A 269 3.28 4.33 -15.79
CA ASP A 269 3.11 3.60 -14.54
C ASP A 269 1.78 3.98 -13.88
N VAL A 270 0.75 3.16 -14.11
CA VAL A 270 -0.53 3.24 -13.39
C VAL A 270 -0.58 2.18 -12.28
N GLY A 271 0.53 1.81 -11.67
CA GLY A 271 0.55 0.77 -10.65
C GLY A 271 0.43 -0.65 -11.18
N ASP A 272 0.51 -1.60 -10.26
CA ASP A 272 0.57 -3.04 -10.53
C ASP A 272 -0.81 -3.65 -10.86
N GLU A 273 -0.85 -4.99 -10.96
CA GLU A 273 -2.07 -5.77 -11.19
C GLU A 273 -3.13 -5.61 -10.08
N ASN A 274 -2.78 -5.02 -8.95
CA ASN A 274 -3.67 -4.71 -7.82
C ASN A 274 -3.96 -3.20 -7.71
N GLY A 275 -3.37 -2.37 -8.58
CA GLY A 275 -3.51 -0.92 -8.57
C GLY A 275 -2.61 -0.21 -7.55
N GLU A 276 -1.64 -0.90 -6.97
CA GLU A 276 -0.65 -0.34 -6.04
C GLU A 276 0.54 0.28 -6.79
N THR A 277 1.19 1.29 -6.22
CA THR A 277 2.36 1.93 -6.88
C THR A 277 3.52 0.96 -6.99
N ILE A 278 4.11 0.84 -8.18
CA ILE A 278 5.31 0.03 -8.39
C ILE A 278 6.53 0.86 -7.93
N ILE A 279 6.98 0.62 -6.71
CA ILE A 279 8.24 1.20 -6.24
C ILE A 279 9.37 0.24 -6.65
N ASP A 280 10.06 0.52 -7.75
CA ASP A 280 11.15 -0.32 -8.26
C ASP A 280 12.28 -0.54 -7.23
N GLU A 281 12.49 0.42 -6.33
CA GLU A 281 13.46 0.32 -5.23
C GLU A 281 13.12 -0.77 -4.18
N ARG A 282 11.89 -1.30 -4.19
CA ARG A 282 11.44 -2.38 -3.28
C ARG A 282 11.35 -3.76 -3.93
N LYS A 283 11.65 -3.89 -5.23
CA LYS A 283 11.74 -5.21 -5.87
C LYS A 283 12.94 -5.96 -5.28
N ILE A 284 12.66 -7.04 -4.54
CA ILE A 284 13.69 -7.92 -3.98
C ILE A 284 14.53 -8.45 -5.15
N ARG A 285 15.78 -7.98 -5.28
CA ARG A 285 16.73 -8.49 -6.28
C ARG A 285 17.24 -9.86 -5.83
N ILE A 286 16.46 -10.91 -6.04
CA ILE A 286 16.95 -12.28 -5.86
C ILE A 286 17.76 -12.66 -7.10
N LYS A 287 19.09 -12.62 -7.00
CA LYS A 287 19.96 -13.26 -7.99
C LYS A 287 19.99 -14.76 -7.67
N PRO A 288 19.85 -15.67 -8.66
CA PRO A 288 20.04 -17.09 -8.43
C PRO A 288 21.49 -17.38 -7.97
N LEU A 289 21.66 -18.32 -7.05
CA LEU A 289 22.97 -18.79 -6.57
C LEU A 289 23.83 -19.25 -7.76
N PRO A 290 25.13 -18.87 -7.83
CA PRO A 290 26.04 -19.50 -8.78
C PRO A 290 26.21 -20.98 -8.42
N ALA A 291 25.95 -21.86 -9.39
CA ALA A 291 26.17 -23.29 -9.25
C ALA A 291 27.67 -23.55 -9.04
N ILE A 292 28.04 -24.07 -7.87
CA ILE A 292 29.40 -24.51 -7.59
C ILE A 292 29.57 -25.92 -8.18
N THR A 293 30.19 -26.01 -9.36
CA THR A 293 30.75 -27.26 -9.88
C THR A 293 31.90 -27.70 -8.98
N LYS A 294 31.77 -28.87 -8.36
CA LYS A 294 32.82 -29.51 -7.56
C LYS A 294 33.91 -30.05 -8.50
N THR A 295 35.12 -29.52 -8.40
CA THR A 295 36.35 -30.22 -8.84
C THR A 295 37.40 -30.11 -7.75
N VAL A 296 37.88 -31.29 -7.32
CA VAL A 296 38.84 -31.57 -6.25
C VAL A 296 40.26 -31.12 -6.64
N PRO A 297 41.10 -30.61 -5.72
CA PRO A 297 42.51 -30.33 -5.98
C PRO A 297 43.48 -31.32 -5.31
N GLU A 298 44.57 -31.67 -6.00
CA GLU A 298 45.81 -32.28 -5.48
C GLU A 298 47.05 -31.60 -6.15
N PRO A 299 48.27 -31.69 -5.61
CA PRO A 299 49.03 -30.49 -5.21
C PRO A 299 50.45 -30.44 -5.86
N PRO A 300 51.49 -29.78 -5.29
CA PRO A 300 52.07 -28.54 -5.84
C PRO A 300 53.55 -28.65 -6.28
N THR A 301 54.03 -27.77 -7.18
CA THR A 301 55.48 -27.50 -7.29
C THR A 301 55.84 -26.15 -7.91
N ALA A 302 56.50 -25.32 -7.09
CA ALA A 302 57.72 -24.53 -7.27
C ALA A 302 58.05 -23.68 -8.53
N THR A 303 58.58 -22.49 -8.20
CA THR A 303 59.67 -21.68 -8.80
C THR A 303 59.43 -20.72 -9.99
N VAL A 304 59.49 -19.42 -9.64
CA VAL A 304 60.26 -18.29 -10.21
C VAL A 304 60.84 -18.42 -11.63
N GLU A 305 60.48 -17.51 -12.53
CA GLU A 305 61.36 -16.56 -13.28
C GLU A 305 60.56 -15.74 -14.33
N LEU A 306 60.83 -14.43 -14.39
CA LEU A 306 60.52 -13.49 -15.50
C LEU A 306 61.71 -13.53 -16.51
N PRO A 307 61.73 -12.86 -17.70
CA PRO A 307 60.76 -11.98 -18.40
C PRO A 307 60.67 -12.22 -19.95
N ILE A 308 60.00 -11.29 -20.67
CA ILE A 308 60.23 -10.80 -22.06
C ILE A 308 59.04 -10.94 -23.06
N SER A 309 58.25 -9.86 -23.04
CA SER A 309 57.74 -8.97 -24.11
C SER A 309 57.05 -9.42 -25.42
N ASP A 310 56.12 -8.52 -25.79
CA ASP A 310 55.73 -8.03 -27.15
C ASP A 310 54.59 -8.76 -27.89
N VAL A 311 53.51 -8.12 -28.40
CA VAL A 311 53.00 -6.73 -28.51
C VAL A 311 51.47 -6.83 -28.73
N GLY A 312 50.67 -5.84 -28.28
CA GLY A 312 49.38 -5.57 -28.96
C GLY A 312 48.30 -4.77 -28.22
N LEU A 313 48.31 -3.44 -28.37
CA LEU A 313 47.17 -2.50 -28.37
C LEU A 313 46.65 -1.96 -27.02
N THR A 314 47.35 -0.95 -26.51
CA THR A 314 46.78 0.16 -25.76
C THR A 314 46.14 1.19 -26.70
N MET A 315 44.86 1.52 -26.48
CA MET A 315 44.39 2.89 -26.75
C MET A 315 43.57 3.39 -25.55
N ARG A 316 44.23 4.22 -24.74
CA ARG A 316 43.62 5.08 -23.71
C ARG A 316 42.64 6.04 -24.39
N ARG A 317 41.40 6.12 -23.89
CA ARG A 317 40.55 7.30 -24.07
C ARG A 317 40.44 8.01 -22.72
N ASN A 318 41.00 9.21 -22.67
CA ASN A 318 41.07 10.09 -21.51
C ASN A 318 39.67 10.60 -21.15
N SER A 319 39.25 10.43 -19.89
CA SER A 319 37.97 10.96 -19.37
C SER A 319 38.15 12.31 -18.63
N SER A 320 39.08 13.16 -19.06
CA SER A 320 39.35 14.44 -18.39
C SER A 320 38.57 15.63 -18.97
N HIS A 321 37.49 15.39 -19.75
CA HIS A 321 36.69 16.45 -20.38
C HIS A 321 35.28 16.59 -19.77
N LEU A 322 34.91 15.75 -18.79
CA LEU A 322 33.59 15.80 -18.14
C LEU A 322 33.61 16.49 -16.76
N ASP A 323 34.79 16.72 -16.18
CA ASP A 323 34.93 17.37 -14.87
C ASP A 323 34.76 18.90 -14.91
N SER A 324 34.80 19.54 -16.08
CA SER A 324 34.65 21.00 -16.19
C SER A 324 33.19 21.48 -16.31
N TYR A 325 32.22 20.55 -16.37
CA TYR A 325 30.79 20.87 -16.52
C TYR A 325 29.96 20.55 -15.27
N LEU A 326 30.59 20.09 -14.19
CA LEU A 326 29.92 19.69 -12.96
C LEU A 326 30.03 20.80 -11.91
N ASP A 327 28.88 21.30 -11.48
CA ASP A 327 28.75 22.30 -10.41
C ASP A 327 29.30 21.74 -9.08
N PRO A 328 30.26 22.42 -8.42
CA PRO A 328 30.78 22.02 -7.10
C PRO A 328 29.68 21.85 -6.04
N ALA A 329 28.55 22.54 -6.16
CA ALA A 329 27.40 22.34 -5.29
C ALA A 329 26.76 20.95 -5.45
N PHE A 330 26.75 20.40 -6.67
CA PHE A 330 26.21 19.06 -6.98
C PHE A 330 27.10 17.94 -6.41
N MET A 331 28.42 18.11 -6.47
CA MET A 331 29.38 17.17 -5.86
C MET A 331 29.30 17.14 -4.32
N SER A 332 28.84 18.22 -3.69
CA SER A 332 28.67 18.29 -2.23
C SER A 332 27.45 17.52 -1.69
N PHE A 333 26.54 17.07 -2.57
CA PHE A 333 25.31 16.38 -2.18
C PHE A 333 25.36 14.86 -2.24
N ILE A 334 26.43 14.26 -2.73
CA ILE A 334 26.62 12.80 -2.66
C ILE A 334 27.33 12.46 -1.35
N LYS A 335 26.70 12.79 -0.23
CA LYS A 335 26.95 12.00 0.99
C LYS A 335 26.30 10.65 0.75
N ASP A 336 27.11 9.60 0.82
CA ASP A 336 26.66 8.22 0.80
C ASP A 336 25.35 8.08 1.61
N PRO A 337 24.25 7.55 1.02
CA PRO A 337 22.98 7.38 1.72
C PRO A 337 23.12 6.60 3.03
N ASP A 338 24.16 5.76 3.17
CA ASP A 338 24.48 5.04 4.41
C ASP A 338 25.01 5.98 5.49
N GLN A 339 25.76 7.01 5.11
CA GLN A 339 26.25 8.04 6.03
C GLN A 339 25.12 8.93 6.54
N ARG A 340 24.13 9.24 5.70
CA ARG A 340 22.92 9.95 6.11
C ARG A 340 22.04 9.10 7.04
N ARG A 341 22.04 7.77 6.84
CA ARG A 341 21.35 6.81 7.72
C ARG A 341 22.07 6.71 9.08
N LYS A 342 23.41 6.71 9.07
CA LYS A 342 24.26 6.75 10.27
C LYS A 342 24.09 8.04 11.07
N GLU A 343 24.11 9.21 10.42
CA GLU A 343 23.88 10.50 11.08
C GLU A 343 22.46 10.61 11.69
N LYS A 344 21.44 10.06 11.02
CA LYS A 344 20.08 9.99 11.57
C LYS A 344 19.98 9.03 12.75
N TRP A 345 20.67 7.89 12.68
CA TRP A 345 20.77 6.94 13.79
C TRP A 345 21.49 7.54 15.00
N GLU A 346 22.62 8.23 14.80
CA GLU A 346 23.37 8.92 15.86
C GLU A 346 22.54 10.05 16.49
N LYS A 347 21.83 10.86 15.68
CA LYS A 347 20.90 11.88 16.20
C LYS A 347 19.72 11.29 16.96
N ALA A 348 19.17 10.15 16.50
CA ALA A 348 18.09 9.46 17.19
C ALA A 348 18.57 8.81 18.51
N ALA A 349 19.78 8.27 18.53
CA ALA A 349 20.43 7.73 19.72
C ALA A 349 20.73 8.83 20.76
N GLN A 350 21.16 10.01 20.33
CA GLN A 350 21.36 11.18 21.21
C GLN A 350 20.05 11.75 21.75
N ALA A 351 18.97 11.73 20.95
CA ALA A 351 17.64 12.17 21.37
C ALA A 351 16.94 11.18 22.35
N GLN A 352 17.38 9.91 22.39
CA GLN A 352 16.84 8.87 23.28
C GLN A 352 17.57 8.74 24.62
N SER A 353 18.49 9.64 24.95
CA SER A 353 19.20 9.67 26.25
C SER A 353 18.29 9.80 27.48
N GLY A 354 16.97 9.93 27.31
CA GLY A 354 15.98 9.95 28.39
C GLY A 354 15.16 8.68 28.64
N TRP A 355 15.26 7.61 27.81
CA TRP A 355 14.45 6.39 28.03
C TRP A 355 15.30 5.13 27.98
N SER A 356 15.92 4.80 29.11
CA SER A 356 16.80 3.63 29.26
C SER A 356 16.01 2.34 29.47
N CYS A 357 15.67 1.65 28.37
CA CYS A 357 15.21 0.25 28.41
C CYS A 357 16.28 -0.69 29.03
N ALA A 358 17.57 -0.31 28.95
CA ALA A 358 18.70 -1.04 29.52
C ALA A 358 18.65 -1.14 31.05
N LYS A 359 18.14 -0.11 31.76
CA LYS A 359 17.97 -0.13 33.22
C LYS A 359 17.02 -1.20 33.72
N LEU A 360 16.02 -1.59 32.93
CA LEU A 360 15.05 -2.63 33.32
C LEU A 360 15.61 -4.05 33.14
N LEU A 361 16.60 -4.23 32.27
CA LEU A 361 17.15 -5.54 31.88
C LEU A 361 18.51 -5.87 32.52
N GLY A 362 18.98 -5.05 33.47
CA GLY A 362 20.25 -5.29 34.16
C GLY A 362 21.50 -5.12 33.29
N LEU A 363 21.36 -4.52 32.11
CA LEU A 363 22.49 -4.05 31.31
C LEU A 363 22.91 -2.69 31.86
N GLY A 364 24.12 -2.63 32.39
CA GLY A 364 24.72 -1.40 32.89
C GLY A 364 24.69 -0.26 31.87
N ASP A 365 25.01 0.93 32.37
CA ASP A 365 24.89 2.20 31.67
C ASP A 365 25.58 2.19 30.29
N LEU A 366 24.82 2.24 29.20
CA LEU A 366 25.34 2.32 27.82
C LEU A 366 25.88 3.73 27.47
N GLY A 367 26.35 4.46 28.48
CA GLY A 367 27.18 5.66 28.35
C GLY A 367 28.61 5.45 28.85
N GLY A 368 28.97 4.22 29.25
CA GLY A 368 30.33 3.85 29.62
C GLY A 368 31.26 3.74 28.40
N PRO A 369 32.59 3.82 28.59
CA PRO A 369 33.55 3.56 27.53
C PRO A 369 33.30 2.19 26.89
N PRO A 370 33.61 2.01 25.59
CA PRO A 370 33.42 0.73 24.90
C PRO A 370 34.10 -0.38 25.68
N LEU A 371 33.40 -1.49 25.86
CA LEU A 371 33.92 -2.67 26.54
C LEU A 371 35.21 -3.13 25.85
N SER A 372 36.19 -3.56 26.63
CA SER A 372 37.37 -4.22 26.05
C SER A 372 36.95 -5.51 25.35
N ALA A 373 37.72 -5.94 24.35
CA ALA A 373 37.45 -7.20 23.63
C ALA A 373 37.32 -8.41 24.56
N ALA A 374 38.02 -8.40 25.71
CA ALA A 374 37.90 -9.44 26.73
C ALA A 374 36.56 -9.40 27.50
N GLU A 375 36.04 -8.21 27.77
CA GLU A 375 34.74 -8.01 28.41
C GLU A 375 33.59 -8.35 27.46
N GLU A 376 33.69 -7.97 26.19
CA GLU A 376 32.72 -8.36 25.16
C GLU A 376 32.67 -9.89 24.99
N TYR A 377 33.83 -10.54 24.96
CA TYR A 377 33.92 -11.99 24.84
C TYR A 377 33.34 -12.70 26.08
N SER A 378 33.62 -12.18 27.28
CA SER A 378 33.07 -12.71 28.54
C SER A 378 31.55 -12.54 28.61
N LEU A 379 31.04 -11.38 28.22
CA LEU A 379 29.62 -11.08 28.17
C LEU A 379 28.90 -11.98 27.16
N HIS A 380 29.45 -12.09 25.94
CA HIS A 380 28.94 -12.96 24.89
C HIS A 380 28.90 -14.42 25.35
N SER A 381 29.98 -14.91 25.98
CA SER A 381 30.07 -16.26 26.52
C SER A 381 29.01 -16.53 27.60
N ARG A 382 28.75 -15.55 28.48
CA ARG A 382 27.71 -15.66 29.52
C ARG A 382 26.31 -15.75 28.93
N TYR A 383 25.99 -14.93 27.93
CA TYR A 383 24.69 -14.97 27.25
C TYR A 383 24.51 -16.26 26.45
N LEU A 384 25.57 -16.76 25.82
CA LEU A 384 25.57 -18.02 25.08
C LEU A 384 25.29 -19.21 26.01
N VAL A 385 25.96 -19.28 27.16
CA VAL A 385 25.70 -20.33 28.17
C VAL A 385 24.25 -20.25 28.66
N LYS A 386 23.73 -19.04 28.90
CA LYS A 386 22.34 -18.83 29.34
C LYS A 386 21.32 -19.19 28.25
N ALA A 387 21.60 -18.91 26.98
CA ALA A 387 20.75 -19.26 25.85
C ALA A 387 20.73 -20.78 25.59
N ASN A 388 21.84 -21.46 25.88
CA ASN A 388 21.94 -22.92 25.74
C ASN A 388 21.30 -23.68 26.90
N SER A 389 21.22 -23.09 28.11
CA SER A 389 20.59 -23.73 29.27
C SER A 389 19.05 -23.62 29.30
N LEU A 390 18.47 -22.71 28.53
CA LEU A 390 17.02 -22.49 28.50
C LEU A 390 16.35 -23.18 27.30
N ASN A 391 15.14 -23.71 27.54
CA ASN A 391 14.26 -24.16 26.48
C ASN A 391 13.55 -22.95 25.87
N LEU A 392 13.77 -22.73 24.56
CA LEU A 392 13.26 -21.59 23.80
C LEU A 392 12.40 -22.05 22.60
N SER A 393 11.88 -23.28 22.65
CA SER A 393 11.05 -23.87 21.60
C SER A 393 9.79 -23.06 21.32
N GLU A 394 9.16 -22.52 22.35
CA GLU A 394 7.97 -21.65 22.24
C GLU A 394 8.23 -20.43 21.33
N ILE A 395 9.42 -19.83 21.40
CA ILE A 395 9.80 -18.68 20.56
C ILE A 395 10.16 -19.12 19.14
N ALA A 396 10.75 -20.31 19.00
CA ALA A 396 11.03 -20.91 17.70
C ALA A 396 9.75 -21.23 16.93
N GLU A 397 8.71 -21.74 17.61
CA GLU A 397 7.41 -22.08 17.05
C GLU A 397 6.64 -20.88 16.53
N MET A 398 6.84 -19.69 17.13
CA MET A 398 6.23 -18.45 16.65
C MET A 398 6.74 -18.02 15.27
N LYS A 399 7.82 -18.63 14.76
CA LYS A 399 8.41 -18.35 13.44
C LYS A 399 8.59 -16.84 13.21
N ILE A 400 9.18 -16.16 14.18
CA ILE A 400 9.37 -14.70 14.16
C ILE A 400 10.71 -14.32 13.50
N VAL A 401 11.71 -15.19 13.62
CA VAL A 401 13.10 -14.93 13.22
C VAL A 401 13.47 -15.77 12.00
N TYR A 402 13.88 -15.13 10.93
CA TYR A 402 14.25 -15.75 9.65
C TYR A 402 15.66 -15.34 9.21
N ARG A 403 16.35 -16.25 8.52
CA ARG A 403 17.63 -15.93 7.86
C ARG A 403 17.31 -15.28 6.52
N GLY A 404 17.55 -13.98 6.40
CA GLY A 404 17.28 -13.22 5.18
C GLY A 404 18.39 -13.34 4.13
N GLY A 405 19.58 -13.80 4.50
CA GLY A 405 20.74 -13.92 3.62
C GLY A 405 22.04 -13.51 4.31
N VAL A 406 22.99 -13.00 3.55
CA VAL A 406 24.20 -12.34 4.05
C VAL A 406 24.33 -10.93 3.46
N ASP A 407 24.97 -10.01 4.17
CA ASP A 407 25.29 -8.68 3.65
C ASP A 407 26.46 -8.73 2.64
N SER A 408 26.86 -7.58 2.11
CA SER A 408 27.98 -7.46 1.17
C SER A 408 29.34 -7.86 1.76
N GLU A 409 29.43 -7.97 3.09
CA GLU A 409 30.62 -8.41 3.84
C GLU A 409 30.51 -9.90 4.25
N GLY A 410 29.45 -10.60 3.84
CA GLY A 410 29.23 -12.01 4.15
C GLY A 410 28.65 -12.28 5.55
N ARG A 411 28.25 -11.24 6.30
CA ARG A 411 27.66 -11.40 7.63
C ARG A 411 26.18 -11.79 7.51
N PRO A 412 25.67 -12.72 8.34
CA PRO A 412 24.29 -13.15 8.27
C PRO A 412 23.31 -12.01 8.59
N VAL A 413 22.31 -11.85 7.73
CA VAL A 413 21.22 -10.89 7.92
C VAL A 413 20.02 -11.63 8.51
N MET A 414 19.57 -11.16 9.67
CA MET A 414 18.41 -11.67 10.37
C MET A 414 17.19 -10.78 10.11
N VAL A 415 16.06 -11.40 9.74
CA VAL A 415 14.79 -10.74 9.52
C VAL A 415 13.84 -11.11 10.67
N VAL A 416 13.30 -10.09 11.34
CA VAL A 416 12.33 -10.25 12.42
C VAL A 416 10.96 -9.79 11.90
N VAL A 417 10.00 -10.71 11.82
CA VAL A 417 8.66 -10.42 11.29
C VAL A 417 7.74 -10.00 12.43
N GLY A 418 7.44 -8.69 12.49
CA GLY A 418 6.60 -8.11 13.54
C GLY A 418 5.11 -8.50 13.49
N ALA A 419 4.62 -9.12 12.40
CA ALA A 419 3.22 -9.51 12.26
C ALA A 419 2.79 -10.57 13.30
N HIS A 420 3.74 -11.35 13.83
CA HIS A 420 3.52 -12.35 14.88
C HIS A 420 3.93 -11.84 16.27
N PHE A 421 4.25 -10.55 16.40
CA PHE A 421 4.73 -9.94 17.64
C PHE A 421 3.56 -9.43 18.49
N LEU A 422 2.94 -10.32 19.26
CA LEU A 422 1.97 -9.93 20.28
C LEU A 422 2.74 -9.41 21.51
N LEU A 423 2.86 -8.08 21.63
CA LEU A 423 3.63 -7.38 22.68
C LEU A 423 3.28 -7.79 24.13
N ARG A 424 2.14 -8.45 24.34
CA ARG A 424 1.67 -8.93 25.66
C ARG A 424 2.05 -10.38 25.98
N CYS A 425 2.56 -11.14 25.03
CA CYS A 425 2.82 -12.58 25.17
C CYS A 425 4.29 -12.99 25.00
N LEU A 426 5.16 -12.07 24.58
CA LEU A 426 6.57 -12.36 24.34
C LEU A 426 7.46 -11.82 25.46
N ASP A 427 8.14 -12.71 26.16
CA ASP A 427 9.22 -12.37 27.08
C ASP A 427 10.44 -11.90 26.27
N LEU A 428 10.73 -10.60 26.34
CA LEU A 428 11.79 -9.95 25.58
C LEU A 428 13.18 -10.53 25.92
N GLU A 429 13.40 -10.94 27.16
CA GLU A 429 14.67 -11.53 27.58
C GLU A 429 14.89 -12.88 26.91
N ARG A 430 13.85 -13.73 26.90
CA ARG A 430 13.89 -15.03 26.22
C ARG A 430 14.03 -14.87 24.71
N PHE A 431 13.40 -13.85 24.11
CA PHE A 431 13.54 -13.56 22.69
C PHE A 431 14.97 -13.19 22.32
N VAL A 432 15.61 -12.30 23.10
CA VAL A 432 17.02 -11.93 22.88
C VAL A 432 17.94 -13.14 23.01
N LEU A 433 17.72 -14.01 23.99
CA LEU A 433 18.48 -15.26 24.14
C LEU A 433 18.27 -16.22 22.95
N TYR A 434 17.05 -16.28 22.40
CA TYR A 434 16.76 -17.07 21.22
C TYR A 434 17.50 -16.54 19.98
N VAL A 435 17.53 -15.21 19.79
CA VAL A 435 18.30 -14.56 18.73
C VAL A 435 19.79 -14.90 18.83
N VAL A 436 20.39 -14.82 20.03
CA VAL A 436 21.80 -15.19 20.25
C VAL A 436 22.06 -16.64 19.82
N LYS A 437 21.18 -17.56 20.20
CA LYS A 437 21.28 -18.98 19.86
C LYS A 437 21.18 -19.24 18.35
N VAL A 438 20.25 -18.57 17.67
CA VAL A 438 20.00 -18.71 16.23
C VAL A 438 21.14 -18.12 15.39
N CYS A 439 21.67 -16.97 15.79
CA CYS A 439 22.80 -16.34 15.09
C CYS A 439 24.04 -17.24 15.03
N ILE A 440 24.33 -17.98 16.11
CA ILE A 440 25.47 -18.91 16.16
C ILE A 440 25.25 -20.12 15.24
N LEU A 441 24.03 -20.69 15.25
CA LEU A 441 23.66 -21.81 14.36
C LEU A 441 23.73 -21.46 12.87
N TRP A 442 23.74 -20.17 12.52
CA TRP A 442 23.86 -19.69 11.13
C TRP A 442 25.27 -19.26 10.75
N LEU A 443 26.19 -19.18 11.73
CA LEU A 443 27.59 -18.82 11.57
C LEU A 443 28.53 -20.04 11.57
N GLY A 444 28.11 -21.17 12.15
CA GLY A 444 28.76 -22.47 12.00
C GLY A 444 28.26 -23.21 10.76
#